data_AF-A0A964BZ97-F1
#
_entry.id   AF-A0A964BZ97-F1
#
_cell.length_a   1.000
_cell.length_b   1.000
_cell.length_c   1.000
_cell.angle_alpha   90.00
_cell.angle_beta   90.00
_cell.angle_gamma   90.00
#
_symmetry.space_group_name_H-M   'P 1'
#
loop_
_entity.id
_entity.type
_entity.pdbx_description
1 polymer ?
#
loop_
_entity_poly.entity_id
_entity_poly.type
_entity_poly.pdbx_seq_one_letter_code
_entity_poly.pdbx_strand_id
1 'polypeptide(L)'
;MNVVLNPELEQLIQSQLDTGKYENVEAVLREALRLLSEQNTRRIIARKVKELFDKTQAIPEVQEITEEEIAVEIETYRSSQG
;
A
#
# COMPACT_ATOMS: atom_id res chain seq x y z
N MET A 1 11.72 28.30 -3.24
CA MET A 1 10.82 28.18 -4.42
C MET A 1 9.56 28.95 -4.08
N ASN A 2 9.13 29.88 -4.94
CA ASN A 2 7.90 30.64 -4.74
C ASN A 2 6.77 29.93 -5.48
N VAL A 3 5.67 29.67 -4.79
CA VAL A 3 4.48 29.02 -5.35
C VAL A 3 3.36 30.05 -5.36
N VAL A 4 2.72 30.24 -6.51
CA VAL A 4 1.54 31.10 -6.63
C VAL A 4 0.32 30.21 -6.47
N LEU A 5 -0.54 30.55 -5.51
CA LEU A 5 -1.80 29.86 -5.26
C LEU A 5 -2.92 30.52 -6.05
N ASN A 6 -3.94 29.74 -6.43
CA ASN A 6 -5.18 30.30 -6.93
C ASN A 6 -6.09 30.65 -5.73
N PRO A 7 -7.14 31.49 -5.94
CA PRO A 7 -8.02 31.89 -4.85
C PRO A 7 -8.73 30.74 -4.12
N GLU A 8 -9.00 29.64 -4.83
CA GLU A 8 -9.65 28.45 -4.26
C GLU A 8 -8.73 27.74 -3.25
N LEU A 9 -7.45 27.56 -3.60
CA LEU A 9 -6.46 26.96 -2.72
C LEU A 9 -6.17 27.85 -1.51
N GLU A 10 -6.16 29.18 -1.68
CA GLU A 10 -6.03 30.13 -0.58
C GLU A 10 -7.19 29.99 0.41
N GLN A 11 -8.43 29.91 -0.07
CA GLN A 11 -9.60 29.69 0.79
C GLN A 11 -9.55 28.35 1.52
N LEU A 12 -9.11 27.29 0.85
CA LEU A 12 -8.97 25.98 1.47
C LEU A 12 -7.93 26.03 2.60
N ILE A 13 -6.77 26.64 2.37
CA ILE A 13 -5.73 26.81 3.39
C ILE A 13 -6.26 27.65 4.55
N GLN A 14 -6.97 28.75 4.27
CA GLN A 14 -7.55 29.59 5.30
C GLN A 14 -8.53 28.80 6.17
N SER A 15 -9.41 27.99 5.56
CA SER A 15 -10.34 27.12 6.32
C SER A 15 -9.62 26.15 7.25
N GLN A 16 -8.42 25.68 6.88
CA GLN A 16 -7.61 24.81 7.73
C GLN A 16 -6.96 25.58 8.88
N LEU A 17 -6.53 26.82 8.65
CA LEU A 17 -6.01 27.69 9.71
C LEU A 17 -7.09 28.07 10.72
N ASP A 18 -8.30 28.36 10.23
CA ASP A 18 -9.45 28.74 11.07
C ASP A 18 -9.87 27.61 12.03
N THR A 19 -9.47 26.35 11.76
CA THR A 19 -9.68 25.24 12.70
C THR A 19 -8.81 25.34 13.96
N GLY A 20 -7.78 26.18 13.95
CA GLY A 20 -6.77 26.28 15.01
C GLY A 20 -5.79 25.10 15.06
N LYS A 21 -5.90 24.11 14.15
CA LYS A 21 -5.03 22.93 14.12
C LYS A 21 -3.62 23.24 13.62
N TYR A 22 -3.46 24.29 12.81
CA TYR A 22 -2.20 24.64 12.17
C TYR A 22 -1.84 26.11 12.46
N GLU A 23 -0.57 26.35 12.76
CA GLU A 23 -0.08 27.69 13.15
C GLU A 23 0.09 28.63 11.96
N ASN A 24 0.37 28.09 10.77
CA ASN A 24 0.64 28.86 9.57
C ASN A 24 0.41 28.03 8.29
N VAL A 25 0.41 28.73 7.14
CA VAL A 25 0.25 28.12 5.81
C VAL A 25 1.29 27.03 5.54
N GLU A 26 2.53 27.24 5.98
CA GLU A 26 3.62 26.29 5.74
C GLU A 26 3.35 24.96 6.45
N ALA A 27 2.82 24.97 7.67
CA ALA A 27 2.44 23.77 8.40
C ALA A 27 1.34 22.98 7.66
N VAL A 28 0.33 23.67 7.12
CA VAL A 28 -0.73 23.06 6.30
C VAL A 28 -0.14 22.40 5.05
N LEU A 29 0.73 23.12 4.32
CA LEU A 29 1.34 22.62 3.10
C LEU A 29 2.29 21.44 3.36
N ARG A 30 3.08 21.49 4.43
CA ARG A 30 3.96 20.40 4.85
C ARG A 30 3.15 19.14 5.12
N GLU A 31 2.05 19.26 5.84
CA GLU A 31 1.17 18.13 6.13
C GLU A 31 0.50 17.59 4.87
N ALA A 32 -0.02 18.45 4.00
CA ALA A 32 -0.62 18.05 2.73
C ALA A 32 0.36 17.28 1.84
N LEU A 33 1.61 17.76 1.72
CA LEU A 33 2.65 17.09 0.96
C LEU A 33 3.11 15.78 1.61
N ARG A 34 3.17 15.71 2.95
CA ARG A 34 3.44 14.47 3.68
C ARG A 34 2.38 13.42 3.37
N LEU A 35 1.10 13.76 3.49
CA LEU A 35 -0.02 12.87 3.20
C LEU A 35 -0.02 12.40 1.74
N LEU A 36 0.26 13.30 0.80
CA LEU A 36 0.41 12.96 -0.62
C LEU A 36 1.54 11.96 -0.85
N SER A 37 2.70 12.18 -0.23
CA SER A 37 3.85 11.28 -0.32
C SER A 37 3.54 9.89 0.25
N GLU A 38 2.85 9.82 1.39
CA GLU A 38 2.42 8.55 2.00
C GLU A 38 1.41 7.81 1.12
N GLN A 39 0.47 8.53 0.51
CA GLN A 39 -0.47 7.94 -0.44
C GLN A 39 0.24 7.37 -1.67
N ASN A 40 1.21 8.10 -2.22
CA ASN A 40 2.01 7.64 -3.36
C ASN A 40 2.86 6.42 -3.00
N THR A 41 3.48 6.41 -1.82
CA THR A 41 4.24 5.27 -1.31
C THR A 41 3.36 4.02 -1.19
N ARG A 42 2.16 4.16 -0.62
CA ARG A 42 1.18 3.06 -0.54
C ARG A 42 0.81 2.51 -1.91
N ARG A 43 0.58 3.37 -2.91
CA ARG A 43 0.29 2.94 -4.29
C ARG A 43 1.45 2.18 -4.92
N ILE A 44 2.69 2.61 -4.68
CA ILE A 44 3.89 1.91 -5.18
C ILE A 44 4.00 0.53 -4.55
N ILE A 45 3.82 0.43 -3.23
CA ILE A 45 3.86 -0.86 -2.52
C ILE A 45 2.78 -1.80 -3.05
N ALA A 46 1.53 -1.31 -3.19
CA ALA A 46 0.43 -2.12 -3.72
C ALA A 46 0.73 -2.68 -5.13
N ARG A 47 1.32 -1.86 -6.00
CA ARG A 47 1.77 -2.31 -7.33
C ARG A 47 2.85 -3.38 -7.23
N LYS A 48 3.86 -3.19 -6.38
CA LYS A 48 4.92 -4.19 -6.16
C LYS A 48 4.37 -5.52 -5.64
N VAL A 49 3.43 -5.47 -4.69
CA VAL A 49 2.76 -6.68 -4.18
C VAL A 49 2.03 -7.40 -5.30
N LYS A 50 1.27 -6.68 -6.13
CA LYS A 50 0.59 -7.25 -7.29
C LYS A 50 1.59 -7.88 -8.28
N GLU A 51 2.65 -7.17 -8.63
CA GLU A 51 3.68 -7.69 -9.54
C GLU A 51 4.38 -8.94 -8.99
N LEU A 52 4.66 -8.98 -7.69
CA LEU A 52 5.23 -10.17 -7.04
C LEU A 52 4.25 -11.34 -7.07
N PHE A 53 2.98 -11.08 -6.77
CA PHE A 53 1.94 -12.10 -6.85
C PHE A 53 1.81 -12.67 -8.27
N ASP A 54 1.70 -11.80 -9.28
CA ASP A 54 1.61 -12.20 -10.68
C ASP A 54 2.83 -13.04 -11.10
N LYS A 55 4.04 -12.68 -10.63
CA LYS A 55 5.27 -13.46 -10.86
C LYS A 55 5.25 -14.82 -10.17
N THR A 56 4.76 -14.89 -8.93
CA THR A 56 4.66 -16.15 -8.19
C THR A 56 3.66 -17.11 -8.86
N GLN A 57 2.51 -16.60 -9.32
CA GLN A 57 1.51 -17.42 -10.03
C GLN A 57 2.00 -17.90 -11.41
N ALA A 58 2.97 -17.22 -12.00
CA ALA A 58 3.58 -17.65 -13.25
C ALA A 58 4.67 -18.74 -13.07
N ILE A 59 5.02 -19.11 -11.83
CA ILE A 59 6.00 -20.16 -11.55
C ILE A 59 5.35 -21.52 -11.86
N PRO A 60 5.92 -22.34 -12.78
CA PRO A 60 5.33 -23.62 -13.18
C PRO A 60 5.18 -24.65 -12.04
N GLU A 61 6.00 -24.54 -10.99
CA GLU A 61 5.90 -25.41 -9.80
C GLU A 61 4.81 -24.96 -8.81
N VAL A 62 4.25 -23.76 -8.95
CA VAL A 62 3.08 -23.31 -8.18
C VAL A 62 1.83 -23.83 -8.90
N GLN A 63 1.64 -25.14 -8.84
CA GLN A 63 0.42 -25.80 -9.28
C GLN A 63 -0.58 -25.82 -8.13
N GLU A 64 -1.88 -25.88 -8.45
CA GLU A 64 -2.89 -26.20 -7.45
C GLU A 64 -2.58 -27.61 -6.92
N ILE A 65 -2.22 -27.70 -5.64
CA ILE A 65 -2.13 -29.00 -4.96
C ILE A 65 -3.56 -29.42 -4.64
N THR A 66 -3.98 -30.57 -5.15
CA THR A 66 -5.30 -31.12 -4.89
C THR A 66 -5.39 -31.65 -3.46
N GLU A 67 -6.62 -31.73 -2.91
CA GLU A 67 -6.84 -32.32 -1.59
C GLU A 67 -6.37 -33.78 -1.53
N GLU A 68 -6.49 -34.50 -2.64
CA GLU A 68 -6.02 -35.87 -2.81
C GLU A 68 -4.49 -35.98 -2.72
N GLU A 69 -3.74 -35.10 -3.40
CA GLU A 69 -2.28 -35.07 -3.31
C GLU A 69 -1.79 -34.74 -1.90
N ILE A 70 -2.48 -33.83 -1.20
CA ILE A 70 -2.21 -33.51 0.20
C ILE A 70 -2.46 -34.74 1.09
N ALA A 71 -3.58 -35.45 0.89
CA ALA A 71 -3.93 -36.62 1.68
C ALA A 71 -2.89 -37.75 1.53
N VAL A 72 -2.42 -37.98 0.30
CA VAL A 72 -1.37 -38.97 0.00
C VAL A 72 -0.06 -38.62 0.69
N GLU A 73 0.36 -37.36 0.66
CA GLU A 73 1.61 -36.92 1.32
C GLU A 73 1.52 -37.10 2.86
N ILE A 74 0.37 -36.76 3.46
CA ILE A 74 0.13 -36.94 4.90
C ILE A 74 0.19 -38.42 5.32
N GLU A 75 -0.41 -39.32 4.54
CA GLU A 75 -0.39 -40.77 4.82
C GLU A 75 1.02 -41.35 4.69
N THR A 76 1.76 -40.90 3.67
CA THR A 76 3.17 -41.27 3.45
C THR A 76 4.03 -40.83 4.63
N TYR A 77 3.85 -39.59 5.12
CA TYR A 77 4.57 -39.09 6.28
C TYR A 77 4.28 -39.91 7.54
N ARG A 78 3.00 -40.20 7.82
CA ARG A 78 2.57 -40.98 9.00
C ARG A 78 3.12 -42.41 8.99
N SER A 79 3.17 -43.04 7.82
CA SER A 79 3.67 -44.41 7.65
C SER A 79 5.20 -44.50 7.72
N SER A 80 5.91 -43.37 7.54
CA SER A 80 7.38 -43.30 7.67
C SER A 80 7.86 -43.03 9.10
N GLN A 81 6.97 -42.65 10.01
CA GLN A 81 7.26 -42.33 11.42
C GLN A 81 6.87 -43.46 12.40
N GLY A 82 6.26 -44.55 11.90
CA GLY A 82 5.89 -45.75 12.67
C GLY A 82 6.69 -46.97 12.23
#